data_AF-R1DW20-F1
#
_entry.id   AF-R1DW20-F1
#
_cell.length_a   1.000
_cell.length_b   1.000
_cell.length_c   1.000
_cell.angle_alpha   90.00
_cell.angle_beta   90.00
_cell.angle_gamma   90.00
#
_symmetry.space_group_name_H-M   'P 1'
#
loop_
_entity.id
_entity.type
_entity.pdbx_description
1 polymer ?
#
loop_
_entity_poly.entity_id
_entity_poly.type
_entity_poly.pdbx_seq_one_letter_code
_entity_poly.pdbx_strand_id
1 'polypeptide(L)'
;MLSALCTALSPDGETLYVADNYNHRIRKIDTSNGLTTTLAGSGTGTFADGTGTAARFDSPRGVAVSGGTLYVADTSNKRIRKIDTSGGDTTTLAGSDTYGFADGTGTAASFKNPRGVAVSPDGGRVYVADNNNHRIRTIDTSDGVTTTLAGSATSGFADGTGAAASFNYPYGVAVSPNGMTVYVADRTNRRIRQVTA
;
A
#
# COMPACT_ATOMS: atom_id res chain seq x y z
N MET A 1 18.05 -2.26 -15.20
CA MET A 1 18.22 -2.86 -13.86
C MET A 1 16.96 -2.52 -13.07
N LEU A 2 16.02 -3.46 -12.90
CA LEU A 2 14.82 -3.21 -12.10
C LEU A 2 15.25 -3.08 -10.63
N SER A 3 15.22 -1.87 -10.07
CA SER A 3 15.33 -1.67 -8.63
C SER A 3 13.93 -1.67 -8.02
N ALA A 4 13.31 -2.84 -7.88
CA ALA A 4 11.99 -2.93 -7.27
C ALA A 4 12.07 -3.65 -5.93
N LEU A 5 11.76 -2.94 -4.84
CA LEU A 5 11.72 -3.44 -3.47
C LEU A 5 10.30 -3.82 -3.01
N CYS A 6 9.31 -3.85 -3.91
CA CYS A 6 7.91 -4.15 -3.58
C CYS A 6 7.25 -4.96 -4.71
N THR A 7 6.83 -6.19 -4.40
CA THR A 7 6.24 -7.14 -5.35
C THR A 7 5.04 -7.85 -4.75
N ALA A 8 4.09 -8.27 -5.59
CA ALA A 8 2.96 -9.12 -5.21
C ALA A 8 2.73 -10.18 -6.29
N LEU A 9 2.50 -11.43 -5.89
CA LEU A 9 2.21 -12.53 -6.81
C LEU A 9 0.68 -12.67 -6.95
N SER A 10 0.18 -12.87 -8.18
CA SER A 10 -1.23 -13.19 -8.41
C SER A 10 -1.62 -14.48 -7.67
N PRO A 11 -2.91 -14.66 -7.30
CA PRO A 11 -3.36 -15.86 -6.58
C PRO A 11 -3.09 -17.18 -7.30
N ASP A 12 -3.11 -17.17 -8.64
CA ASP A 12 -2.77 -18.31 -9.51
C ASP A 12 -1.25 -18.53 -9.68
N GLY A 13 -0.42 -17.60 -9.23
CA GLY A 13 1.03 -17.65 -9.40
C GLY A 13 1.56 -17.26 -10.78
N GLU A 14 0.69 -16.90 -11.74
CA GLU A 14 1.08 -16.67 -13.13
C GLU A 14 1.70 -15.29 -13.38
N THR A 15 1.40 -14.31 -12.53
CA THR A 15 1.83 -12.92 -12.71
C THR A 15 2.45 -12.35 -11.45
N LEU A 16 3.69 -11.86 -11.56
CA LEU A 16 4.34 -11.04 -10.53
C LEU A 16 4.11 -9.56 -10.83
N TYR A 17 3.39 -8.86 -9.95
CA TYR A 17 3.21 -7.42 -9.97
C TYR A 17 4.35 -6.73 -9.24
N VAL A 18 4.83 -5.62 -9.81
CA VAL A 18 6.02 -4.91 -9.32
C VAL A 18 5.76 -3.41 -9.34
N ALA A 19 5.95 -2.74 -8.20
CA ALA A 19 6.05 -1.28 -8.18
C ALA A 19 7.47 -0.85 -8.54
N ASP A 20 7.59 -0.28 -9.73
CA ASP A 20 8.84 0.21 -10.28
C ASP A 20 9.02 1.68 -9.90
N ASN A 21 9.38 1.92 -8.63
CA ASN A 21 9.18 3.20 -7.96
C ASN A 21 9.88 4.38 -8.66
N TYR A 22 11.10 4.18 -9.16
CA TYR A 22 11.86 5.24 -9.85
C TYR A 22 11.42 5.46 -11.29
N ASN A 23 10.65 4.52 -11.84
CA ASN A 23 10.07 4.61 -13.17
C ASN A 23 8.57 4.93 -13.13
N HIS A 24 7.99 5.26 -11.97
CA HIS A 24 6.60 5.71 -11.83
C HIS A 24 5.57 4.78 -12.49
N ARG A 25 5.82 3.47 -12.43
CA ARG A 25 5.05 2.43 -13.12
C ARG A 25 4.74 1.26 -12.22
N ILE A 26 3.63 0.59 -12.54
CA ILE A 26 3.31 -0.74 -12.06
C ILE A 26 3.54 -1.71 -13.22
N ARG A 27 4.44 -2.66 -13.01
CA ARG A 27 4.81 -3.68 -13.99
C ARG A 27 4.10 -4.98 -13.65
N LYS A 28 3.87 -5.79 -14.68
CA LYS A 28 3.49 -7.18 -14.54
C LYS A 28 4.51 -8.05 -15.26
N ILE A 29 4.91 -9.14 -14.63
CA ILE A 29 5.90 -10.08 -15.13
C ILE A 29 5.23 -11.44 -15.20
N ASP A 30 5.16 -12.01 -16.40
CA ASP A 30 4.74 -13.41 -16.59
C ASP A 30 5.81 -14.32 -15.97
N THR A 31 5.40 -15.16 -15.02
CA THR A 31 6.32 -16.00 -14.24
C THR A 31 6.86 -17.19 -15.04
N SER A 32 6.21 -17.58 -16.13
CA SER A 32 6.62 -18.71 -16.97
C SER A 32 7.77 -18.37 -17.91
N ASN A 33 7.83 -17.12 -18.38
CA ASN A 33 8.77 -16.69 -19.42
C ASN A 33 9.53 -15.38 -19.09
N GLY A 34 9.21 -14.72 -17.97
CA GLY A 34 9.86 -13.49 -17.53
C GLY A 34 9.46 -12.23 -18.30
N LEU A 35 8.47 -12.30 -19.20
CA LEU A 35 8.02 -11.17 -20.00
C LEU A 35 7.49 -10.05 -19.09
N THR A 36 8.17 -8.91 -19.12
CA THR A 36 7.80 -7.73 -18.33
C THR A 36 7.03 -6.72 -19.16
N THR A 37 5.78 -6.45 -18.80
CA THR A 37 4.94 -5.41 -19.42
C THR A 37 4.54 -4.34 -18.40
N THR A 38 3.99 -3.22 -18.86
CA THR A 38 3.42 -2.18 -17.99
C THR A 38 1.94 -2.47 -17.79
N LEU A 39 1.51 -2.63 -16.54
CA LEU A 39 0.09 -2.70 -16.20
C LEU A 39 -0.51 -1.30 -16.12
N ALA A 40 0.16 -0.37 -15.43
CA ALA A 40 -0.29 1.01 -15.28
C ALA A 40 0.89 1.98 -15.06
N GLY A 41 0.67 3.27 -15.38
CA GLY A 41 1.64 4.34 -15.16
C GLY A 41 2.29 4.86 -16.44
N SER A 42 2.29 6.19 -16.61
CA SER A 42 2.93 6.87 -17.75
C SER A 42 4.46 6.80 -17.72
N GLY A 43 5.06 6.74 -16.53
CA GLY A 43 6.49 6.89 -16.31
C GLY A 43 6.93 8.27 -15.83
N THR A 44 6.00 9.22 -15.70
CA THR A 44 6.27 10.57 -15.20
C THR A 44 5.64 10.76 -13.83
N GLY A 45 6.45 11.16 -12.83
CA GLY A 45 6.03 11.43 -11.46
C GLY A 45 5.01 12.55 -11.35
N THR A 46 3.74 12.18 -11.42
CA THR A 46 2.56 13.07 -11.34
C THR A 46 1.36 12.26 -10.86
N PHE A 47 0.17 12.84 -10.87
CA PHE A 47 -1.07 12.17 -10.49
C PHE A 47 -2.12 12.24 -11.60
N ALA A 48 -2.72 11.08 -11.88
CA ALA A 48 -4.01 10.95 -12.54
C ALA A 48 -4.56 9.55 -12.29
N ASP A 49 -5.87 9.44 -12.05
CA ASP A 49 -6.62 8.19 -12.26
C ASP A 49 -6.76 7.92 -13.76
N GLY A 50 -7.05 6.68 -14.13
CA GLY A 50 -7.22 6.26 -15.53
C GLY A 50 -6.69 4.86 -15.80
N THR A 51 -6.76 4.45 -17.06
CA THR A 51 -6.42 3.08 -17.47
C THR A 51 -5.02 3.02 -18.08
N GLY A 52 -4.24 2.01 -17.69
CA GLY A 52 -2.92 1.75 -18.28
C GLY A 52 -1.97 2.93 -18.11
N THR A 53 -1.42 3.44 -19.22
CA THR A 53 -0.49 4.57 -19.22
C THR A 53 -1.16 5.94 -19.02
N ALA A 54 -2.49 6.02 -19.05
CA ALA A 54 -3.22 7.23 -18.68
C ALA A 54 -3.17 7.48 -17.17
N ALA A 55 -3.11 6.42 -16.36
CA ALA A 55 -2.84 6.52 -14.93
C ALA A 55 -1.44 7.08 -14.70
N ARG A 56 -1.29 7.92 -13.67
CA ARG A 56 0.01 8.49 -13.27
C ARG A 56 0.22 8.30 -11.78
N PHE A 57 1.43 7.83 -11.47
CA PHE A 57 1.91 7.55 -10.12
C PHE A 57 3.11 8.42 -9.82
N ASP A 58 3.38 8.65 -8.55
CA ASP A 58 4.62 9.25 -8.08
C ASP A 58 5.26 8.40 -6.98
N SER A 59 6.37 7.76 -7.35
CA SER A 59 7.14 6.87 -6.48
C SER A 59 6.29 5.75 -5.85
N PRO A 60 5.56 4.94 -6.64
CA PRO A 60 4.76 3.84 -6.10
C PRO A 60 5.65 2.84 -5.35
N ARG A 61 5.16 2.28 -4.23
CA ARG A 61 5.92 1.34 -3.38
C ARG A 61 5.14 0.07 -3.08
N GLY A 62 4.65 -0.11 -1.84
CA GLY A 62 4.00 -1.34 -1.45
C GLY A 62 2.91 -1.73 -2.44
N VAL A 63 2.86 -3.02 -2.79
CA VAL A 63 1.81 -3.61 -3.61
C VAL A 63 1.26 -4.85 -2.93
N ALA A 64 -0.05 -5.07 -3.03
CA ALA A 64 -0.74 -6.27 -2.57
C ALA A 64 -1.91 -6.58 -3.51
N VAL A 65 -2.22 -7.85 -3.75
CA VAL A 65 -3.28 -8.25 -4.69
C VAL A 65 -4.30 -9.15 -4.00
N SER A 66 -5.58 -8.93 -4.26
CA SER A 66 -6.67 -9.84 -3.87
C SER A 66 -7.82 -9.74 -4.87
N GLY A 67 -8.42 -10.86 -5.24
CA GLY A 67 -9.63 -10.91 -6.09
C GLY A 67 -9.50 -10.15 -7.42
N GLY A 68 -8.32 -10.16 -8.05
CA GLY A 68 -8.07 -9.42 -9.29
C GLY A 68 -7.87 -7.90 -9.12
N THR A 69 -7.83 -7.39 -7.89
CA THR A 69 -7.52 -5.99 -7.59
C THR A 69 -6.14 -5.86 -6.96
N LEU A 70 -5.30 -4.99 -7.50
CA LEU A 70 -4.00 -4.63 -6.95
C LEU A 70 -4.11 -3.32 -6.17
N TYR A 71 -3.66 -3.31 -4.93
CA TYR A 71 -3.58 -2.13 -4.07
C TYR A 71 -2.14 -1.63 -4.04
N VAL A 72 -1.97 -0.31 -4.20
CA VAL A 72 -0.66 0.32 -4.38
C VAL A 72 -0.53 1.52 -3.45
N ALA A 73 0.55 1.60 -2.69
CA ALA A 73 0.95 2.84 -2.03
C ALA A 73 1.63 3.78 -3.03
N ASP A 74 0.89 4.77 -3.52
CA ASP A 74 1.38 5.83 -4.40
C ASP A 74 2.03 6.93 -3.54
N THR A 75 3.27 6.66 -3.14
CA THR A 75 3.85 7.20 -1.90
C THR A 75 3.99 8.73 -1.90
N SER A 76 4.51 9.29 -2.99
CA SER A 76 4.70 10.74 -3.11
C SER A 76 3.42 11.47 -3.50
N ASN A 77 2.40 10.72 -3.93
CA ASN A 77 1.03 11.18 -4.15
C ASN A 77 0.14 11.05 -2.90
N LYS A 78 0.65 10.50 -1.78
CA LYS A 78 -0.01 10.47 -0.45
C LYS A 78 -1.31 9.66 -0.42
N ARG A 79 -1.41 8.62 -1.24
CA ARG A 79 -2.66 7.87 -1.43
C ARG A 79 -2.43 6.39 -1.64
N ILE A 80 -3.47 5.62 -1.36
CA ILE A 80 -3.58 4.22 -1.76
C ILE A 80 -4.45 4.18 -3.01
N ARG A 81 -3.94 3.53 -4.06
CA ARG A 81 -4.62 3.34 -5.34
C ARG A 81 -5.04 1.89 -5.46
N LYS A 82 -6.13 1.63 -6.18
CA LYS A 82 -6.53 0.29 -6.60
C LYS A 82 -6.47 0.19 -8.12
N ILE A 83 -6.04 -0.96 -8.62
CA ILE A 83 -5.86 -1.24 -10.04
C ILE A 83 -6.57 -2.55 -10.36
N ASP A 84 -7.48 -2.56 -11.33
CA ASP A 84 -7.97 -3.81 -11.91
C ASP A 84 -6.83 -4.50 -12.66
N THR A 85 -6.51 -5.74 -12.28
CA THR A 85 -5.38 -6.48 -12.85
C THR A 85 -5.62 -6.94 -14.29
N SER A 86 -6.88 -7.01 -14.72
CA SER A 86 -7.25 -7.44 -16.08
C SER A 86 -7.13 -6.30 -17.09
N GLY A 87 -7.69 -5.12 -16.79
CA GLY A 87 -7.72 -3.96 -17.69
C GLY A 87 -6.71 -2.85 -17.36
N GLY A 88 -6.13 -2.85 -16.16
CA GLY A 88 -5.22 -1.79 -15.70
C GLY A 88 -5.94 -0.49 -15.30
N ASP A 89 -7.24 -0.54 -15.05
CA ASP A 89 -8.00 0.63 -14.60
C ASP A 89 -7.60 1.03 -13.18
N THR A 90 -7.12 2.25 -13.00
CA THR A 90 -6.57 2.76 -11.75
C THR A 90 -7.46 3.85 -11.17
N THR A 91 -7.90 3.66 -9.94
CA THR A 91 -8.67 4.65 -9.16
C THR A 91 -8.06 4.89 -7.79
N THR A 92 -8.35 6.05 -7.20
CA THR A 92 -7.96 6.34 -5.82
C THR A 92 -8.90 5.63 -4.84
N LEU A 93 -8.34 4.83 -3.93
CA LEU A 93 -9.10 4.20 -2.84
C LEU A 93 -9.22 5.14 -1.64
N ALA A 94 -8.10 5.73 -1.21
CA ALA A 94 -8.08 6.70 -0.12
C ALA A 94 -6.83 7.60 -0.19
N GLY A 95 -6.93 8.81 0.37
CA GLY A 95 -5.83 9.77 0.48
C GLY A 95 -6.13 11.10 -0.21
N SER A 96 -5.47 12.16 0.24
CA SER A 96 -5.71 13.54 -0.18
C SER A 96 -4.55 14.11 -1.02
N ASP A 97 -4.65 15.37 -1.42
CA ASP A 97 -3.60 16.06 -2.18
C ASP A 97 -2.47 16.60 -1.29
N THR A 98 -2.63 16.58 0.03
CA THR A 98 -1.66 17.10 0.99
C THR A 98 -1.09 16.00 1.86
N TYR A 99 0.16 16.17 2.28
CA TYR A 99 0.72 15.35 3.34
C TYR A 99 0.02 15.66 4.65
N GLY A 100 -0.48 14.64 5.33
CA GLY A 100 -1.20 14.87 6.59
C GLY A 100 -1.62 13.58 7.27
N PHE A 101 -2.43 13.73 8.30
CA PHE A 101 -3.05 12.65 9.04
C PHE A 101 -4.52 12.98 9.25
N ALA A 102 -5.39 12.14 8.70
CA ALA A 102 -6.83 12.16 8.97
C ALA A 102 -7.39 10.76 8.71
N ASP A 103 -8.18 10.23 9.65
CA ASP A 103 -9.13 9.16 9.37
C ASP A 103 -10.31 9.75 8.58
N GLY A 104 -11.02 8.92 7.80
CA GLY A 104 -12.11 9.37 6.94
C GLY A 104 -12.27 8.52 5.68
N THR A 105 -13.25 8.88 4.85
CA THR A 105 -13.59 8.12 3.63
C THR A 105 -12.93 8.73 2.40
N GLY A 106 -12.30 7.90 1.56
CA GLY A 106 -11.75 8.33 0.28
C GLY A 106 -10.74 9.47 0.41
N THR A 107 -11.03 10.61 -0.20
CA THR A 107 -10.16 11.79 -0.20
C THR A 107 -10.21 12.60 1.10
N ALA A 108 -11.13 12.31 2.03
CA ALA A 108 -11.13 12.88 3.37
C ALA A 108 -10.03 12.28 4.26
N ALA A 109 -9.59 11.05 3.96
CA ALA A 109 -8.43 10.46 4.61
C ALA A 109 -7.13 11.12 4.16
N SER A 110 -6.15 11.23 5.05
CA SER A 110 -4.82 11.77 4.74
C SER A 110 -3.70 10.88 5.27
N PHE A 111 -2.65 10.74 4.46
CA PHE A 111 -1.46 9.94 4.74
C PHE A 111 -0.19 10.78 4.64
N LYS A 112 0.89 10.32 5.28
CA LYS A 112 2.21 10.91 5.18
C LYS A 112 3.24 9.86 4.78
N ASN A 113 3.52 9.82 3.48
CA ASN A 113 4.38 8.84 2.82
C ASN A 113 3.97 7.38 3.12
N PRO A 114 2.77 6.92 2.70
CA PRO A 114 2.39 5.53 2.85
C PRO A 114 3.42 4.61 2.16
N ARG A 115 3.85 3.52 2.82
CA ARG A 115 4.90 2.62 2.32
C ARG A 115 4.35 1.24 2.00
N GLY A 116 4.46 0.28 2.92
CA GLY A 116 3.95 -1.07 2.77
C GLY A 116 2.43 -1.09 2.75
N VAL A 117 1.89 -2.00 1.95
CA VAL A 117 0.47 -2.33 1.93
C VAL A 117 0.33 -3.85 2.02
N ALA A 118 -0.70 -4.31 2.71
CA ALA A 118 -1.13 -5.70 2.73
C ALA A 118 -2.66 -5.72 2.62
N VAL A 119 -3.22 -6.75 2.02
CA VAL A 119 -4.68 -6.92 1.92
C VAL A 119 -5.09 -8.15 2.69
N SER A 120 -6.22 -8.09 3.41
CA SER A 120 -6.78 -9.22 4.14
C SER A 120 -7.07 -10.40 3.21
N PRO A 121 -7.04 -11.65 3.70
CA PRO A 121 -7.30 -12.84 2.89
C PRO A 121 -8.65 -12.82 2.16
N ASP A 122 -9.67 -12.20 2.75
CA ASP A 122 -11.00 -12.02 2.15
C ASP A 122 -11.08 -10.82 1.18
N GLY A 123 -10.02 -10.02 1.05
CA GLY A 123 -10.00 -8.81 0.23
C GLY A 123 -10.74 -7.61 0.84
N GLY A 124 -11.31 -7.72 2.04
CA GLY A 124 -12.15 -6.70 2.66
C GLY A 124 -11.41 -5.50 3.24
N ARG A 125 -10.12 -5.64 3.60
CA ARG A 125 -9.33 -4.57 4.22
C ARG A 125 -7.92 -4.46 3.65
N VAL A 126 -7.46 -3.23 3.50
CA VAL A 126 -6.06 -2.91 3.22
C VAL A 126 -5.40 -2.34 4.47
N TYR A 127 -4.29 -2.92 4.87
CA TYR A 127 -3.42 -2.42 5.93
C TYR A 127 -2.29 -1.61 5.32
N VAL A 128 -2.00 -0.45 5.90
CA VAL A 128 -1.03 0.52 5.37
C VAL A 128 -0.06 0.93 6.46
N ALA A 129 1.24 0.84 6.17
CA ALA A 129 2.26 1.52 6.96
C ALA A 129 2.30 3.01 6.59
N ASP A 130 1.69 3.85 7.41
CA ASP A 130 1.68 5.30 7.24
C ASP A 130 2.94 5.90 7.87
N ASN A 131 4.04 5.77 7.13
CA ASN A 131 5.41 5.79 7.61
C ASN A 131 5.77 7.04 8.42
N ASN A 132 5.49 8.23 7.91
CA ASN A 132 5.85 9.48 8.59
C ASN A 132 4.76 9.94 9.57
N ASN A 133 3.66 9.21 9.69
CA ASN A 133 2.65 9.39 10.73
C ASN A 133 2.79 8.40 11.89
N HIS A 134 3.79 7.50 11.84
CA HIS A 134 4.11 6.54 12.89
C HIS A 134 2.95 5.60 13.25
N ARG A 135 2.15 5.22 12.26
CA ARG A 135 0.91 4.47 12.45
C ARG A 135 0.72 3.36 11.42
N ILE A 136 -0.08 2.38 11.81
CA ILE A 136 -0.70 1.42 10.92
C ILE A 136 -2.15 1.83 10.72
N ARG A 137 -2.56 1.95 9.46
CA ARG A 137 -3.89 2.37 9.04
C ARG A 137 -4.60 1.20 8.39
N THR A 138 -5.92 1.17 8.49
CA THR A 138 -6.81 0.21 7.82
C THR A 138 -7.72 0.95 6.87
N ILE A 139 -7.99 0.38 5.70
CA ILE A 139 -8.94 0.90 4.72
C ILE A 139 -9.92 -0.20 4.36
N ASP A 140 -11.21 0.03 4.53
CA ASP A 140 -12.25 -0.86 4.01
C ASP A 140 -12.31 -0.75 2.49
N THR A 141 -12.25 -1.89 1.78
CA THR A 141 -12.14 -1.89 0.31
C THR A 141 -13.46 -1.61 -0.39
N SER A 142 -14.58 -1.72 0.31
CA SER A 142 -15.92 -1.52 -0.24
C SER A 142 -16.30 -0.05 -0.35
N ASP A 143 -15.93 0.76 0.65
CA ASP A 143 -16.33 2.17 0.75
C ASP A 143 -15.15 3.14 0.91
N GLY A 144 -13.92 2.64 1.08
CA GLY A 144 -12.72 3.47 1.25
C GLY A 144 -12.61 4.14 2.62
N VAL A 145 -13.34 3.68 3.64
CA VAL A 145 -13.23 4.18 5.02
C VAL A 145 -11.87 3.83 5.59
N THR A 146 -11.10 4.87 5.92
CA THR A 146 -9.77 4.77 6.54
C THR A 146 -9.86 5.02 8.05
N THR A 147 -9.30 4.11 8.84
CA THR A 147 -9.18 4.22 10.30
C THR A 147 -7.74 3.95 10.76
N THR A 148 -7.41 4.36 11.99
CA THR A 148 -6.13 4.02 12.63
C THR A 148 -6.25 2.70 13.41
N LEU A 149 -5.45 1.71 13.04
CA LEU A 149 -5.37 0.43 13.76
C LEU A 149 -4.48 0.53 15.00
N ALA A 150 -3.28 1.11 14.85
CA ALA A 150 -2.33 1.28 15.95
C ALA A 150 -1.32 2.40 15.70
N GLY A 151 -0.79 3.00 16.77
CA GLY A 151 0.27 4.03 16.74
C GLY A 151 -0.12 5.37 17.38
N SER A 152 0.84 6.01 18.03
CA SER A 152 0.65 7.18 18.92
C SER A 152 0.94 8.55 18.28
N ALA A 153 0.99 8.64 16.95
CA ALA A 153 1.38 9.85 16.19
C ALA A 153 2.84 10.28 16.30
N THR A 154 3.50 9.93 17.39
CA THR A 154 4.88 10.29 17.67
C THR A 154 5.79 9.09 17.39
N SER A 155 6.99 9.38 16.90
CA SER A 155 8.02 8.37 16.78
C SER A 155 8.37 7.85 18.18
N GLY A 156 8.32 6.54 18.38
CA GLY A 156 8.69 5.95 19.66
C GLY A 156 8.65 4.44 19.63
N PHE A 157 8.86 3.83 20.79
CA PHE A 157 8.75 2.39 20.99
C PHE A 157 7.94 2.14 22.26
N ALA A 158 6.74 1.61 22.09
CA ALA A 158 5.88 1.14 23.16
C ALA A 158 4.98 0.05 22.62
N ASP A 159 4.84 -1.06 23.36
CA ASP A 159 3.77 -2.03 23.14
C ASP A 159 2.47 -1.51 23.79
N GLY A 160 1.33 -1.97 23.28
CA GLY A 160 0.01 -1.55 23.76
C GLY A 160 -1.06 -1.75 22.69
N THR A 161 -2.29 -1.37 23.01
CA THR A 161 -3.43 -1.45 22.09
C THR A 161 -3.70 -0.09 21.45
N GLY A 162 -3.97 -0.07 20.15
CA GLY A 162 -4.36 1.14 19.43
C GLY A 162 -3.32 2.27 19.56
N ALA A 163 -3.77 3.42 20.06
CA ALA A 163 -2.92 4.60 20.22
C ALA A 163 -1.89 4.50 21.36
N ALA A 164 -2.00 3.50 22.25
CA ALA A 164 -0.99 3.26 23.29
C ALA A 164 0.30 2.64 22.72
N ALA A 165 0.21 1.93 21.59
CA ALA A 165 1.38 1.45 20.87
C ALA A 165 2.10 2.60 20.17
N SER A 166 3.44 2.54 20.12
CA SER A 166 4.26 3.50 19.37
C SER A 166 5.17 2.79 18.37
N PHE A 167 5.28 3.37 17.18
CA PHE A 167 6.14 2.91 16.09
C PHE A 167 7.13 4.01 15.69
N ASN A 168 8.22 3.62 15.04
CA ASN A 168 9.24 4.53 14.54
C ASN A 168 9.52 4.26 13.06
N TYR A 169 8.83 5.02 12.19
CA TYR A 169 8.84 4.87 10.74
C TYR A 169 8.47 3.45 10.27
N PRO A 170 7.26 2.94 10.58
CA PRO A 170 6.83 1.63 10.11
C PRO A 170 6.90 1.56 8.59
N TYR A 171 7.40 0.46 8.04
CA TYR A 171 7.73 0.37 6.61
C TYR A 171 6.95 -0.73 5.89
N GLY A 172 7.29 -1.99 6.13
CA GLY A 172 6.58 -3.15 5.57
C GLY A 172 5.43 -3.57 6.47
N VAL A 173 4.36 -4.08 5.86
CA VAL A 173 3.25 -4.75 6.55
C VAL A 173 2.94 -6.06 5.84
N ALA A 174 2.56 -7.08 6.60
CA ALA A 174 2.03 -8.35 6.11
C ALA A 174 0.89 -8.79 7.02
N VAL A 175 -0.11 -9.49 6.50
CA VAL A 175 -1.23 -10.01 7.28
C VAL A 175 -1.16 -11.54 7.34
N SER A 176 -1.54 -12.12 8.47
CA SER A 176 -1.62 -13.57 8.65
C SER A 176 -2.69 -14.20 7.76
N PRO A 177 -2.56 -15.48 7.37
CA PRO A 177 -3.54 -16.16 6.52
C PRO A 177 -4.96 -16.24 7.10
N ASN A 178 -5.12 -16.15 8.42
CA ASN A 178 -6.42 -16.07 9.10
C ASN A 178 -6.95 -14.63 9.24
N GLY A 179 -6.22 -13.63 8.73
CA GLY A 179 -6.61 -12.22 8.79
C GLY A 179 -6.52 -11.57 10.17
N MET A 180 -6.14 -12.30 11.23
CA MET A 180 -6.22 -11.82 12.62
C MET A 180 -5.01 -11.02 13.09
N THR A 181 -3.91 -11.03 12.34
CA THR A 181 -2.65 -10.45 12.78
C THR A 181 -1.94 -9.73 11.64
N VAL A 182 -1.53 -8.49 11.89
CA VAL A 182 -0.65 -7.70 11.03
C VAL A 182 0.76 -7.68 11.61
N TYR A 183 1.73 -8.12 10.83
CA TYR A 183 3.15 -8.00 11.11
C TYR A 183 3.69 -6.72 10.50
N VAL A 184 4.43 -5.95 11.29
CA VAL A 184 4.91 -4.61 10.93
C VAL A 184 6.43 -4.57 11.04
N ALA A 185 7.12 -4.18 9.98
CA ALA A 185 8.52 -3.82 10.06
C ALA A 185 8.64 -2.39 10.65
N ASP A 186 8.88 -2.33 11.95
CA ASP A 186 9.09 -1.10 12.72
C ASP A 186 10.54 -0.62 12.52
N ARG A 187 10.76 -0.02 11.34
CA ARG A 187 12.07 0.10 10.68
C ARG A 187 13.15 0.70 11.57
N THR A 188 12.89 1.87 12.16
CA THR A 188 13.92 2.57 12.94
C THR A 188 14.08 1.98 14.33
N ASN A 189 13.04 1.33 14.85
CA ASN A 189 13.12 0.52 16.07
C ASN A 189 13.79 -0.85 15.83
N ARG A 190 14.12 -1.21 14.57
CA ARG A 190 14.81 -2.45 14.15
C ARG A 190 14.09 -3.72 14.62
N ARG A 191 12.76 -3.72 14.55
CA ARG A 191 11.91 -4.81 15.06
C ARG A 191 10.83 -5.19 14.06
N ILE A 192 10.41 -6.44 14.14
CA ILE A 192 9.09 -6.86 13.64
C ILE A 192 8.13 -6.77 14.82
N ARG A 193 6.99 -6.11 14.63
CA ARG A 193 5.94 -5.94 15.64
C ARG A 193 4.69 -6.67 15.17
N GLN A 194 3.95 -7.24 16.11
CA GLN A 194 2.66 -7.86 15.86
C GLN A 194 1.55 -6.94 16.33
N VAL A 195 0.52 -6.77 15.51
CA VAL A 195 -0.67 -5.98 15.79
C VAL A 195 -1.88 -6.86 15.52
N THR A 196 -2.83 -6.94 16.45
CA THR A 196 -4.12 -7.59 16.19
C THR A 196 -4.89 -6.77 15.16
N ALA A 197 -5.39 -7.43 14.13
CA ALA A 197 -6.07 -6.82 12.98
C ALA A 197 -7.48 -6.32 13.29
#